data_AF-A0A6M3R5S1-F1
#
_entry.id   AF-A0A6M3R5S1-F1
#
_cell.length_a   1.000
_cell.length_b   1.000
_cell.length_c   1.000
_cell.angle_alpha   90.00
_cell.angle_beta   90.00
_cell.angle_gamma   90.00
#
_symmetry.space_group_name_H-M   'P 1'
#
loop_
_entity.id
_entity.type
_entity.pdbx_description
1 polymer ?
#
loop_
_entity_poly.entity_id
_entity_poly.type
_entity_poly.pdbx_seq_one_letter_code
_entity_poly.pdbx_strand_id
1 'polypeptide(L)' 'YTKPKKQKHKHKKVKLAVLQFYKVEDATGKVTRLRKECPNAECGAGTFMANHFDRH' A
#
# COMPACT_ATOMS: atom_id res chain seq x y z
N TYR A 1 -20.05 5.43 -36.53
CA TYR A 1 -19.81 4.27 -35.63
C TYR A 1 -18.36 3.79 -35.78
N THR A 2 -17.38 4.63 -35.41
CA THR A 2 -15.94 4.40 -35.71
C THR A 2 -15.04 4.32 -34.47
N LYS A 3 -15.60 4.49 -33.26
CA LYS A 3 -14.83 4.46 -32.00
C LYS A 3 -14.92 3.09 -31.32
N PRO A 4 -13.84 2.65 -30.63
CA PRO A 4 -13.85 1.39 -29.89
C PRO A 4 -15.00 1.35 -28.88
N LYS A 5 -15.75 0.24 -28.93
CA LYS A 5 -17.03 0.06 -28.21
C LYS A 5 -16.88 0.05 -26.68
N LYS A 6 -15.66 -0.20 -26.18
CA LYS A 6 -15.38 -0.36 -24.75
C LYS A 6 -14.66 0.86 -24.20
N GLN A 7 -15.25 1.51 -23.19
CA GLN A 7 -14.53 2.49 -22.39
C GLN A 7 -13.44 1.80 -21.56
N LYS A 8 -12.25 2.42 -21.49
CA LYS A 8 -11.15 1.92 -20.68
C LYS A 8 -11.50 2.02 -19.19
N HIS A 9 -11.17 0.98 -18.44
CA HIS A 9 -11.28 1.01 -16.99
C HIS A 9 -10.33 2.08 -16.42
N LYS A 10 -10.83 2.86 -15.46
CA LYS A 10 -10.03 3.81 -14.68
C LYS A 10 -9.94 3.28 -13.26
N HIS A 11 -8.72 3.09 -12.75
CA HIS A 11 -8.54 2.63 -11.37
C HIS A 11 -9.04 3.69 -10.39
N LYS A 12 -9.90 3.27 -9.46
CA LYS A 12 -10.32 4.09 -8.34
C LYS A 12 -9.25 4.00 -7.24
N LYS A 13 -8.82 5.16 -6.74
CA LYS A 13 -7.88 5.23 -5.63
C LYS A 13 -8.58 4.80 -4.33
N VAL A 14 -8.04 3.78 -3.68
CA VAL A 14 -8.50 3.37 -2.34
C VAL A 14 -8.02 4.42 -1.35
N LYS A 15 -8.95 4.99 -0.58
CA LYS A 15 -8.63 5.98 0.46
C LYS A 15 -7.95 5.28 1.63
N LEU A 16 -6.92 5.93 2.20
CA LEU A 16 -6.23 5.47 3.41
C LEU A 16 -5.64 4.06 3.36
N ALA A 17 -5.18 3.60 2.18
CA ALA A 17 -4.59 2.27 2.01
C ALA A 17 -3.38 1.99 2.94
N VAL A 18 -2.69 3.03 3.41
CA VAL A 18 -1.51 2.90 4.30
C VAL A 18 -1.88 2.33 5.67
N LEU A 19 -3.09 2.58 6.17
CA LEU A 19 -3.52 2.08 7.48
C LEU A 19 -3.64 0.56 7.51
N GLN A 20 -3.82 -0.08 6.35
CA GLN A 20 -3.88 -1.54 6.23
C GLN A 20 -2.53 -2.22 6.51
N PHE A 21 -1.43 -1.48 6.59
CA PHE A 21 -0.10 -2.05 6.84
C PHE A 21 0.24 -2.14 8.33
N TYR A 22 -0.67 -1.69 9.20
CA TYR A 22 -0.52 -1.78 10.64
C TYR A 22 -1.51 -2.80 11.19
N LYS A 23 -1.02 -3.69 12.06
CA LYS A 23 -1.87 -4.57 12.87
C LYS A 23 -1.78 -4.11 14.31
N VAL A 24 -2.94 -3.80 14.89
CA VAL A 24 -3.09 -3.44 16.30
C VAL A 24 -3.51 -4.70 17.05
N GLU A 25 -2.83 -5.02 18.14
CA GLU A 25 -3.28 -6.06 19.06
C GLU A 25 -4.08 -5.42 20.20
N ASP A 26 -5.40 -5.63 20.19
CA ASP A 26 -6.35 -4.94 21.08
C ASP A 26 -6.10 -5.21 22.57
N ALA A 27 -5.52 -6.37 22.91
CA ALA A 27 -5.24 -6.75 24.28
C ALA A 27 -4.05 -5.99 24.91
N THR A 28 -3.10 -5.49 24.11
CA THR A 28 -1.88 -4.85 24.61
C THR A 28 -1.63 -3.46 24.02
N GLY A 29 -2.44 -3.03 23.06
CA GLY A 29 -2.26 -1.77 22.34
C GLY A 29 -0.99 -1.71 21.49
N LYS A 30 -0.32 -2.86 21.28
CA LYS A 30 0.91 -2.93 20.50
C LYS A 30 0.60 -2.84 19.01
N VAL A 31 1.31 -1.95 18.33
CA VAL A 31 1.21 -1.78 16.87
C VAL A 31 2.38 -2.51 16.22
N THR A 32 2.06 -3.47 15.36
CA THR A 32 3.02 -4.21 14.56
C THR A 32 2.93 -3.75 13.09
N ARG A 33 4.08 -3.61 12.43
CA ARG A 33 4.17 -3.24 11.01
C ARG A 33 4.21 -4.51 10.17
N LEU A 34 3.35 -4.57 9.15
CA LEU A 34 3.21 -5.75 8.28
C LEU A 34 4.15 -5.73 7.06
N ARG A 35 4.79 -4.59 6.77
CA ARG A 35 5.67 -4.41 5.60
C ARG A 35 7.02 -3.83 6.02
N LYS A 36 8.04 -4.10 5.20
CA LYS A 36 9.37 -3.51 5.36
C LYS A 36 9.35 -2.02 5.05
N GLU A 37 10.07 -1.25 5.84
CA GLU A 37 10.30 0.17 5.58
C GLU A 37 11.45 0.35 4.58
N CYS A 38 11.37 1.40 3.76
CA CYS A 38 12.45 1.75 2.84
C CYS A 38 13.72 2.14 3.64
N PRO A 39 14.89 1.54 3.36
CA PRO A 39 16.13 1.82 4.11
C PRO A 39 16.85 3.09 3.66
N ASN A 40 16.40 3.77 2.60
CA ASN A 40 17.04 4.98 2.09
C ASN A 40 16.83 6.15 3.07
N ALA A 41 17.87 6.95 3.29
CA ALA A 41 17.82 8.10 4.20
C ALA A 41 16.80 9.16 3.77
N GLU A 42 16.48 9.24 2.47
CA GLU A 42 15.44 10.13 1.94
C GLU A 42 14.01 9.58 2.14
N CYS A 43 13.87 8.28 2.31
CA CYS A 43 12.59 7.65 2.60
C CYS A 43 12.26 7.86 4.08
N GLY A 44 11.47 8.91 4.39
CA GLY A 44 11.01 9.16 5.74
C GLY A 44 10.23 7.98 6.37
N ALA A 45 10.18 7.94 7.70
CA ALA A 45 9.44 6.95 8.47
C ALA A 45 7.97 6.90 8.01
N GLY A 46 7.46 5.69 7.75
CA GLY A 46 6.12 5.46 7.19
C GLY A 46 6.08 5.21 5.67
N THR A 47 7.23 5.24 5.00
CA THR A 47 7.36 4.81 3.60
C THR A 47 7.62 3.31 3.53
N PHE A 48 6.56 2.55 3.24
CA PHE A 48 6.62 1.09 3.14
C PHE A 48 6.98 0.64 1.73
N MET A 49 7.80 -0.39 1.66
CA MET A 49 8.12 -1.08 0.42
C MET A 49 6.92 -1.90 -0.08
N ALA A 50 6.88 -2.16 -1.39
CA ALA A 50 5.84 -2.98 -1.98
C ALA A 50 6.05 -4.46 -1.61
N ASN A 51 5.01 -5.27 -1.80
CA ASN A 51 5.10 -6.72 -1.64
C ASN A 51 4.64 -7.37 -2.94
N HIS A 52 5.55 -7.38 -3.92
CA HIS A 52 5.35 -8.09 -5.18
C HIS A 52 6.11 -9.40 -5.14
N PHE A 53 5.68 -10.37 -5.95
CA PHE A 53 6.42 -11.63 -6.08
C PHE A 53 7.87 -11.33 -6.49
N ASP A 54 8.83 -11.86 -5.71
CA ASP A 54 10.28 -11.69 -5.91
C ASP A 54 10.83 -10.25 -5.72
N ARG A 55 10.06 -9.32 -5.14
CA ARG A 55 10.50 -7.93 -4.94
C ARG A 55 9.93 -7.29 -3.67
N HIS A 56 10.82 -6.73 -2.84
CA HIS A 56 10.51 -5.85 -1.72
C HIS A 56 11.20 -4.51 -1.92
#